data_AF-A0A957EKW2-F1
#
_entry.id   AF-A0A957EKW2-F1
#
_cell.length_a   1.000
_cell.length_b   1.000
_cell.length_c   1.000
_cell.angle_alpha   90.00
_cell.angle_beta   90.00
_cell.angle_gamma   90.00
#
_symmetry.space_group_name_H-M   'P 1'
#
loop_
_entity.id
_entity.type
_entity.pdbx_description
1 polymer ?
#
loop_
_entity_poly.entity_id
_entity_poly.type
_entity_poly.pdbx_seq_one_letter_code
_entity_poly.pdbx_strand_id
1 'polypeptide(L)'
;MFKKIVSLFTGDATEKLVNSLSPLVAAVAEYEPELKSLSDEELRAKTAVLKERYEQGESLDDLLEEAFALVREASLRTTGLRHYDVQIMGGVLLHRRNVVEMRTGEGKTLVATLPLYLNALTNQGVHLVTVNEYLARRDGGWMGKIFHFLGLTVGVIGPLGFSALYDPDYVNPGAELEDERLVHWRPCTRQQAYKADITYGISSEFGFDYLRDNMATDPARLVQRDLHFAVIDEVDNILIDEARTPLIISGPASESGKDYERFAQYVRNLRRNTADEEEEANGHYDIDEKSRSISLTDMGIAEIEKRIPEIDVDAGDSLYDPQYNHLTYYLDNALRAQYLYKRDVQYVEQEGQVIIVDDFTGRLMPGRRYSDGLHEAIEAKE
;
A
#
# COMPACT_ATOMS: atom_id res chain seq x y z
N MET A 1 14.67 -44.88 -3.20
CA MET A 1 13.67 -45.86 -3.69
C MET A 1 12.24 -45.41 -3.43
N PHE A 2 11.88 -44.94 -2.23
CA PHE A 2 10.51 -44.53 -1.90
C PHE A 2 9.95 -43.39 -2.78
N LYS A 3 10.71 -42.31 -3.04
CA LYS A 3 10.31 -41.23 -3.98
C LYS A 3 10.04 -41.72 -5.42
N LYS A 4 10.81 -42.71 -5.91
CA LYS A 4 10.63 -43.28 -7.26
C LYS A 4 9.42 -44.21 -7.36
N ILE A 5 9.03 -44.87 -6.25
CA ILE A 5 7.85 -45.72 -6.20
C ILE A 5 6.59 -44.86 -6.11
N VAL A 6 6.60 -43.80 -5.30
CA VAL A 6 5.48 -42.84 -5.24
C VAL A 6 5.25 -42.15 -6.58
N SER A 7 6.32 -41.68 -7.25
CA SER A 7 6.20 -41.08 -8.60
C SER A 7 5.70 -42.06 -9.67
N LEU A 8 5.95 -43.37 -9.52
CA LEU A 8 5.45 -44.39 -10.44
C LEU A 8 3.94 -44.63 -10.29
N PHE A 9 3.37 -44.43 -9.10
CA PHE A 9 1.95 -44.67 -8.82
C PHE A 9 1.08 -43.40 -8.93
N THR A 10 1.66 -42.20 -8.78
CA THR A 10 0.90 -40.94 -8.86
C THR A 10 0.94 -40.27 -10.23
N GLY A 11 1.74 -40.77 -11.18
CA GLY A 11 2.05 -40.07 -12.43
C GLY A 11 2.84 -38.78 -12.19
N ASP A 12 3.41 -38.20 -13.25
CA ASP A 12 4.00 -36.86 -13.15
C ASP A 12 2.85 -35.85 -12.97
N ALA A 13 2.85 -35.13 -11.85
CA ALA A 13 1.85 -34.12 -11.54
C ALA A 13 1.84 -33.01 -12.60
N THR A 14 3.00 -32.71 -13.18
CA THR A 14 3.16 -31.73 -14.27
C THR A 14 2.49 -32.23 -15.54
N GLU A 15 2.76 -33.47 -15.92
CA GLU A 15 2.14 -34.11 -17.10
C GLU A 15 0.62 -34.17 -16.96
N LYS A 16 0.12 -34.51 -15.77
CA LYS A 16 -1.32 -34.49 -15.47
C LYS A 16 -1.92 -33.09 -15.61
N LEU A 17 -1.24 -32.07 -15.09
CA LEU A 17 -1.68 -30.69 -15.20
C LEU A 17 -1.72 -30.23 -16.67
N VAL A 18 -0.65 -30.48 -17.42
CA VAL A 18 -0.58 -30.17 -18.86
C VAL A 18 -1.72 -30.85 -19.61
N ASN A 19 -1.91 -32.17 -19.41
CA ASN A 19 -2.98 -32.92 -20.05
C ASN A 19 -4.38 -32.38 -19.70
N SER A 20 -4.57 -31.86 -18.48
CA SER A 20 -5.84 -31.25 -18.08
C SER A 20 -6.10 -29.89 -18.73
N LEU A 21 -5.05 -29.17 -19.14
CA LEU A 21 -5.16 -27.85 -19.78
C LEU A 21 -5.14 -27.92 -21.30
N SER A 22 -4.61 -29.01 -21.90
CA SER A 22 -4.56 -29.19 -23.36
C SER A 22 -5.91 -29.00 -24.07
N PRO A 23 -7.06 -29.48 -23.56
CA PRO A 23 -8.36 -29.24 -24.21
C PRO A 23 -8.71 -27.75 -24.28
N LEU A 24 -8.42 -27.00 -23.21
CA LEU A 24 -8.69 -25.56 -23.16
C LEU A 24 -7.79 -24.81 -24.14
N VAL A 25 -6.51 -25.17 -24.24
CA VAL A 25 -5.60 -24.57 -25.24
C VAL A 25 -6.09 -24.83 -26.66
N ALA A 26 -6.61 -26.04 -26.93
CA ALA A 26 -7.22 -26.35 -28.23
C ALA A 26 -8.46 -25.49 -28.49
N ALA A 27 -9.35 -25.34 -27.50
CA ALA A 27 -10.53 -24.48 -27.62
C ALA A 27 -10.17 -23.01 -27.89
N VAL A 28 -9.16 -22.46 -27.21
CA VAL A 28 -8.61 -21.12 -27.50
C VAL A 28 -8.14 -21.01 -28.96
N ALA A 29 -7.48 -22.05 -29.48
CA ALA A 29 -7.01 -22.07 -30.87
C ALA A 29 -8.14 -22.16 -31.90
N GLU A 30 -9.30 -22.72 -31.55
CA GLU A 30 -10.47 -22.82 -32.43
C GLU A 30 -11.08 -21.46 -32.75
N TYR A 31 -10.91 -20.44 -31.89
CA TYR A 31 -11.33 -19.06 -32.17
C TYR A 31 -10.42 -18.33 -33.17
N GLU A 32 -9.17 -18.76 -33.37
CA GLU A 32 -8.19 -18.02 -34.18
C GLU A 32 -8.64 -17.74 -35.63
N PRO A 33 -9.22 -18.69 -36.39
CA PRO A 33 -9.63 -18.43 -37.76
C PRO A 33 -10.70 -17.33 -37.88
N GLU A 34 -11.67 -17.31 -36.95
CA GLU A 34 -12.70 -16.27 -36.89
C GLU A 34 -12.05 -14.92 -36.55
N LEU A 35 -11.31 -14.84 -35.45
CA LEU A 35 -10.72 -13.60 -34.97
C LEU A 35 -9.73 -12.98 -35.96
N LYS A 36 -8.95 -13.81 -36.65
CA LYS A 36 -8.03 -13.36 -37.70
C LYS A 36 -8.75 -12.73 -38.89
N SER A 37 -9.99 -13.14 -39.16
CA SER A 37 -10.79 -12.58 -40.26
C SER A 37 -11.41 -11.22 -39.94
N LEU A 38 -11.50 -10.88 -38.65
CA LEU A 38 -12.05 -9.61 -38.19
C LEU A 38 -11.10 -8.43 -38.45
N SER A 39 -11.67 -7.28 -38.74
CA SER A 39 -10.96 -5.99 -38.73
C SER A 39 -10.53 -5.59 -37.31
N ASP A 40 -9.65 -4.61 -37.21
CA ASP A 40 -9.18 -4.09 -35.91
C ASP A 40 -10.33 -3.46 -35.10
N GLU A 41 -11.28 -2.79 -35.77
CA GLU A 41 -12.46 -2.21 -35.14
C GLU A 41 -13.39 -3.29 -34.59
N GLU A 42 -13.61 -4.38 -35.34
CA GLU A 42 -14.42 -5.51 -34.92
C GLU A 42 -13.77 -6.27 -33.74
N LEU A 43 -12.45 -6.47 -33.76
CA LEU A 43 -11.74 -7.07 -32.62
C LEU A 43 -11.86 -6.20 -31.37
N ARG A 44 -11.67 -4.88 -31.50
CA ARG A 44 -11.85 -3.95 -30.37
C ARG A 44 -13.27 -4.01 -29.82
N ALA A 45 -14.28 -4.12 -30.68
CA ALA A 45 -15.68 -4.18 -30.27
C ALA A 45 -16.02 -5.45 -29.46
N LYS A 46 -15.29 -6.56 -29.63
CA LYS A 46 -15.49 -7.80 -28.85
C LYS A 46 -15.32 -7.57 -27.33
N THR A 47 -14.47 -6.64 -26.90
CA THR A 47 -14.32 -6.32 -25.47
C THR A 47 -15.64 -5.86 -24.86
N ALA A 48 -16.41 -5.01 -25.55
CA ALA A 48 -17.71 -4.55 -25.05
C ALA A 48 -18.71 -5.71 -24.94
N VAL A 49 -18.70 -6.63 -25.92
CA VAL A 49 -19.55 -7.83 -25.92
C VAL A 49 -19.20 -8.75 -24.74
N LEU A 50 -17.91 -8.96 -24.45
CA LEU A 50 -17.49 -9.79 -23.33
C LEU A 50 -17.85 -9.15 -21.97
N LYS A 51 -17.70 -7.82 -21.84
CA LYS A 51 -18.15 -7.09 -20.64
C LYS A 51 -19.67 -7.22 -20.45
N GLU A 52 -20.47 -7.07 -21.51
CA GLU A 52 -21.93 -7.22 -21.45
C GLU A 52 -22.34 -8.65 -21.04
N ARG A 53 -21.69 -9.68 -21.60
CA ARG A 53 -21.95 -11.09 -21.23
C ARG A 53 -21.64 -11.38 -19.76
N TYR A 54 -20.53 -10.83 -19.25
CA TYR A 54 -20.21 -10.91 -17.82
C TYR A 54 -21.28 -10.24 -16.96
N GLU A 55 -21.74 -9.04 -17.34
CA GLU A 55 -22.83 -8.33 -16.65
C GLU A 55 -24.16 -9.09 -16.69
N GLN A 56 -24.40 -9.89 -17.74
CA GLN A 56 -25.56 -10.78 -17.86
C GLN A 56 -25.45 -12.08 -17.05
N GLY A 57 -24.33 -12.31 -16.36
CA GLY A 57 -24.14 -13.39 -15.39
C GLY A 57 -23.24 -14.54 -15.85
N GLU A 58 -22.61 -14.43 -17.02
CA GLU A 58 -21.59 -15.38 -17.47
C GLU A 58 -20.33 -15.24 -16.62
N SER A 59 -19.68 -16.36 -16.26
CA SER A 59 -18.48 -16.31 -15.41
C SER A 59 -17.23 -15.97 -16.21
N LEU A 60 -16.17 -15.50 -15.55
CA LEU A 60 -14.87 -15.29 -16.22
C LEU A 60 -14.29 -16.59 -16.78
N ASP A 61 -14.57 -17.74 -16.15
CA ASP A 61 -14.13 -19.04 -16.66
C ASP A 61 -14.85 -19.41 -17.98
N ASP A 62 -16.13 -19.04 -18.12
CA ASP A 62 -16.90 -19.26 -19.35
C ASP A 62 -16.39 -18.36 -20.50
N LEU A 63 -15.96 -17.13 -20.18
CA LEU A 63 -15.40 -16.18 -21.15
C LEU A 63 -13.93 -16.44 -21.50
N LEU A 64 -13.25 -17.29 -20.75
CA LEU A 64 -11.79 -17.40 -20.76
C LEU A 64 -11.22 -17.76 -22.13
N GLU A 65 -11.86 -18.70 -22.83
CA GLU A 65 -11.38 -19.22 -24.11
C GLU A 65 -11.37 -18.13 -25.20
N GLU A 66 -12.50 -17.44 -25.38
CA GLU A 66 -12.64 -16.35 -26.34
C GLU A 66 -11.76 -15.15 -25.95
N ALA A 67 -11.73 -14.78 -24.66
CA ALA A 67 -10.92 -13.67 -24.17
C ALA A 67 -9.41 -13.91 -24.41
N PHE A 68 -8.91 -15.13 -24.17
CA PHE A 68 -7.51 -15.46 -24.38
C PHE A 68 -7.15 -15.51 -25.86
N ALA A 69 -8.05 -16.01 -26.71
CA ALA A 69 -7.86 -15.97 -28.16
C ALA A 69 -7.81 -14.52 -28.68
N LEU A 70 -8.67 -13.65 -28.15
CA LEU A 70 -8.71 -12.23 -28.48
C LEU A 70 -7.42 -11.50 -28.10
N VAL A 71 -6.89 -11.76 -26.90
CA VAL A 71 -5.59 -11.21 -26.46
C VAL A 71 -4.44 -11.73 -27.32
N ARG A 72 -4.45 -13.02 -27.68
CA ARG A 72 -3.43 -13.62 -28.57
C ARG A 72 -3.41 -12.94 -29.93
N GLU A 73 -4.57 -12.72 -30.54
CA GLU A 73 -4.68 -12.04 -31.84
C GLU A 73 -4.28 -10.56 -31.73
N ALA A 74 -4.72 -9.85 -30.70
CA ALA A 74 -4.31 -8.46 -30.46
C ALA A 74 -2.80 -8.33 -30.24
N SER A 75 -2.19 -9.26 -29.50
CA SER A 75 -0.74 -9.33 -29.31
C SER A 75 -0.01 -9.50 -30.63
N LEU A 76 -0.47 -10.41 -31.48
CA LEU A 76 0.13 -10.63 -32.79
C LEU A 76 0.06 -9.37 -33.67
N ARG A 77 -1.08 -8.66 -33.69
CA ARG A 77 -1.26 -7.44 -34.50
C ARG A 77 -0.44 -6.25 -34.00
N THR A 78 -0.32 -6.10 -32.68
CA THR A 78 0.27 -4.89 -32.08
C THR A 78 1.75 -5.02 -31.74
N THR A 79 2.20 -6.23 -31.39
CA THR A 79 3.58 -6.50 -30.96
C THR A 79 4.32 -7.48 -31.86
N GLY A 80 3.61 -8.16 -32.78
CA GLY A 80 4.18 -9.23 -33.60
C GLY A 80 4.37 -10.56 -32.86
N LEU A 81 3.98 -10.64 -31.58
CA LEU A 81 4.16 -11.83 -30.76
C LEU A 81 2.85 -12.62 -30.65
N ARG A 82 2.86 -13.87 -31.11
CA ARG A 82 1.77 -14.82 -30.87
C ARG A 82 2.09 -15.65 -29.62
N HIS A 83 1.17 -15.73 -28.66
CA HIS A 83 1.34 -16.60 -27.50
C HIS A 83 1.52 -18.07 -27.90
N TYR A 84 2.54 -18.71 -27.35
CA TYR A 84 2.70 -20.16 -27.41
C TYR A 84 1.66 -20.86 -26.52
N ASP A 85 1.44 -22.15 -26.77
CA ASP A 85 0.46 -22.96 -26.03
C ASP A 85 0.80 -23.05 -24.53
N VAL A 86 2.08 -23.18 -24.21
CA VAL A 86 2.57 -23.14 -22.82
C VAL A 86 2.31 -21.80 -22.14
N GLN A 87 2.29 -20.71 -22.92
CA GLN A 87 1.98 -19.37 -22.40
C GLN A 87 0.48 -19.21 -22.12
N ILE A 88 -0.39 -19.78 -22.96
CA ILE A 88 -1.83 -19.89 -22.67
C ILE A 88 -2.06 -20.67 -21.38
N MET A 89 -1.43 -21.84 -21.23
CA MET A 89 -1.52 -22.63 -19.99
C MET A 89 -1.08 -21.83 -18.77
N GLY A 90 0.03 -21.08 -18.88
CA GLY A 90 0.49 -20.17 -17.83
C GLY A 90 -0.55 -19.11 -17.47
N GLY A 91 -1.19 -18.49 -18.47
CA GLY A 91 -2.26 -17.50 -18.25
C GLY A 91 -3.46 -18.08 -17.50
N VAL A 92 -3.86 -19.31 -17.84
CA VAL A 92 -4.97 -20.01 -17.14
C VAL A 92 -4.62 -20.27 -15.69
N LEU A 93 -3.39 -20.72 -15.42
CA LEU A 93 -2.94 -21.00 -14.07
C LEU A 93 -2.87 -19.73 -13.21
N LEU A 94 -2.41 -18.61 -13.78
CA LEU A 94 -2.42 -17.30 -13.13
C LEU A 94 -3.85 -16.83 -12.82
N HIS A 95 -4.79 -16.95 -13.77
CA HIS A 95 -6.21 -16.65 -13.52
C HIS A 95 -6.76 -17.50 -12.37
N ARG A 96 -6.38 -18.78 -12.32
CA ARG A 96 -6.73 -19.73 -11.25
C ARG A 96 -5.92 -19.58 -9.96
N ARG A 97 -5.24 -18.43 -9.75
CA ARG A 97 -4.54 -18.06 -8.52
C ARG A 97 -3.37 -18.99 -8.14
N ASN A 98 -2.67 -19.53 -9.14
CA ASN A 98 -1.48 -20.35 -8.92
C ASN A 98 -0.19 -19.56 -9.12
N VAL A 99 0.89 -20.05 -8.51
CA VAL A 99 2.26 -19.65 -8.87
C VAL A 99 2.68 -20.43 -10.10
N VAL A 100 3.10 -19.73 -11.15
CA VAL A 100 3.53 -20.35 -12.41
C VAL A 100 5.04 -20.15 -12.57
N GLU A 101 5.78 -21.25 -12.47
CA GLU A 101 7.22 -21.24 -12.71
C GLU A 101 7.50 -21.25 -14.22
N MET A 102 8.12 -20.19 -14.72
CA MET A 102 8.57 -20.08 -16.10
C MET A 102 10.03 -19.62 -16.11
N ARG A 103 10.85 -20.25 -16.96
CA ARG A 103 12.25 -19.84 -17.11
C ARG A 103 12.35 -18.42 -17.68
N THR A 104 13.43 -17.73 -17.38
CA THR A 104 13.73 -16.43 -17.99
C THR A 104 13.76 -16.57 -19.51
N GLY A 105 13.07 -15.68 -20.22
CA GLY A 105 12.95 -15.73 -21.68
C GLY A 105 11.70 -16.45 -22.20
N GLU A 106 10.95 -17.17 -21.35
CA GLU A 106 9.69 -17.84 -21.74
C GLU A 106 8.50 -16.87 -21.92
N GLY A 107 8.72 -15.56 -21.73
CA GLY A 107 7.72 -14.52 -22.00
C GLY A 107 6.71 -14.28 -20.88
N LYS A 108 7.13 -14.32 -19.60
CA LYS A 108 6.28 -13.99 -18.42
C LYS A 108 5.45 -12.71 -18.62
N THR A 109 6.08 -11.64 -19.11
CA THR A 109 5.42 -10.35 -19.40
C THR A 109 4.26 -10.50 -20.37
N LEU A 110 4.42 -11.31 -21.43
CA LEU A 110 3.38 -11.56 -22.42
C LEU A 110 2.27 -12.46 -21.86
N VAL A 111 2.63 -13.46 -21.06
CA VAL A 111 1.68 -14.38 -20.40
C VAL A 111 0.72 -13.63 -19.49
N ALA A 112 1.22 -12.66 -18.72
CA ALA A 112 0.41 -11.87 -17.80
C ALA A 112 -0.72 -11.10 -18.50
N THR A 113 -0.61 -10.81 -19.79
CA THR A 113 -1.67 -10.07 -20.52
C THR A 113 -2.98 -10.81 -20.60
N LEU A 114 -2.95 -12.15 -20.61
CA LEU A 114 -4.13 -13.01 -20.69
C LEU A 114 -5.03 -12.87 -19.44
N PRO A 115 -4.55 -13.17 -18.21
CA PRO A 115 -5.37 -13.01 -17.01
C PRO A 115 -5.65 -11.55 -16.67
N LEU A 116 -4.77 -10.61 -17.02
CA LEU A 116 -5.03 -9.18 -16.80
C LEU A 116 -6.22 -8.70 -17.63
N TYR A 117 -6.24 -9.02 -18.94
CA TYR A 117 -7.37 -8.68 -19.80
C TYR A 117 -8.67 -9.31 -19.31
N LEU A 118 -8.66 -10.62 -19.05
CA LEU A 118 -9.86 -11.35 -18.63
C LEU A 118 -10.45 -10.77 -17.33
N ASN A 119 -9.63 -10.58 -16.29
CA ASN A 119 -10.11 -10.05 -15.03
C ASN A 119 -10.43 -8.55 -15.09
N ALA A 120 -9.90 -7.80 -16.07
CA ALA A 120 -10.26 -6.41 -16.29
C ALA A 120 -11.68 -6.23 -16.88
N LEU A 121 -12.28 -7.29 -17.43
CA LEU A 121 -13.67 -7.26 -17.92
C LEU A 121 -14.69 -6.98 -16.81
N THR A 122 -14.32 -7.19 -15.54
CA THR A 122 -15.20 -6.92 -14.39
C THR A 122 -15.41 -5.44 -14.08
N ASN A 123 -14.62 -4.54 -14.71
CA ASN A 123 -14.55 -3.11 -14.38
C ASN A 123 -14.12 -2.81 -12.92
N GLN A 124 -13.68 -3.82 -12.16
CA GLN A 124 -13.21 -3.64 -10.77
C GLN A 124 -11.71 -3.36 -10.69
N GLY A 125 -11.00 -3.56 -11.80
CA GLY A 125 -9.57 -3.29 -11.87
C GLY A 125 -8.66 -4.45 -11.59
N VAL A 126 -7.49 -4.41 -12.22
CA VAL A 126 -6.45 -5.41 -11.98
C VAL A 126 -5.09 -4.76 -11.83
N HIS A 127 -4.27 -5.30 -10.95
CA HIS A 127 -2.93 -4.80 -10.68
C HIS A 127 -1.88 -5.75 -11.26
N LEU A 128 -0.85 -5.21 -11.93
CA LEU A 128 0.40 -5.92 -12.16
C LEU A 128 1.46 -5.35 -11.22
N VAL A 129 2.00 -6.21 -10.37
CA VAL A 129 3.02 -5.86 -9.38
C VAL A 129 4.36 -6.41 -9.85
N THR A 130 5.39 -5.57 -9.87
CA THR A 130 6.77 -5.96 -10.19
C THR A 130 7.76 -5.32 -9.20
N VAL A 131 9.04 -5.60 -9.36
CA VAL A 131 10.08 -5.28 -8.36
C VAL A 131 10.66 -3.87 -8.50
N ASN A 132 10.53 -3.22 -9.67
CA ASN A 132 11.04 -1.86 -9.85
C ASN A 132 10.25 -1.04 -10.88
N GLU A 133 10.38 0.29 -10.78
CA GLU A 133 9.63 1.25 -11.60
C GLU A 133 9.95 1.10 -13.10
N TYR A 134 11.21 0.82 -13.45
CA TYR A 134 11.60 0.63 -14.85
C TYR A 134 10.83 -0.54 -15.47
N LEU A 135 10.75 -1.69 -14.80
CA LEU A 135 9.97 -2.84 -15.27
C LEU A 135 8.48 -2.49 -15.37
N ALA A 136 7.91 -1.82 -14.36
CA ALA A 136 6.50 -1.44 -14.38
C ALA A 136 6.17 -0.56 -15.60
N ARG A 137 7.02 0.44 -15.89
CA ARG A 137 6.85 1.35 -17.03
C ARG A 137 7.16 0.71 -18.37
N ARG A 138 8.22 -0.10 -18.45
CA ARG A 138 8.62 -0.80 -19.67
C ARG A 138 7.54 -1.81 -20.07
N ASP A 139 7.09 -2.63 -19.13
CA ASP A 139 6.13 -3.70 -19.41
C ASP A 139 4.73 -3.13 -19.62
N GLY A 140 4.34 -2.13 -18.83
CA GLY A 140 3.08 -1.40 -19.03
C GLY A 140 3.02 -0.68 -20.38
N GLY A 141 4.12 -0.10 -20.86
CA GLY A 141 4.14 0.60 -22.15
C GLY A 141 4.28 -0.34 -23.34
N TRP A 142 4.90 -1.51 -23.13
CA TRP A 142 4.99 -2.55 -24.14
C TRP A 142 3.67 -3.31 -24.31
N MET A 143 3.13 -3.88 -23.22
CA MET A 143 1.88 -4.63 -23.22
C MET A 143 0.65 -3.71 -23.28
N GLY A 144 0.80 -2.43 -22.91
CA GLY A 144 -0.24 -1.40 -23.04
C GLY A 144 -0.77 -1.26 -24.45
N LYS A 145 0.05 -1.52 -25.47
CA LYS A 145 -0.37 -1.60 -26.88
C LYS A 145 -1.50 -2.60 -27.09
N ILE A 146 -1.41 -3.77 -26.47
CA ILE A 146 -2.39 -4.87 -26.58
C ILE A 146 -3.71 -4.45 -25.93
N PHE A 147 -3.64 -3.95 -24.70
CA PHE A 147 -4.82 -3.53 -23.95
C PHE A 147 -5.53 -2.34 -24.59
N HIS A 148 -4.76 -1.33 -25.04
CA HIS A 148 -5.31 -0.17 -25.74
C HIS A 148 -5.94 -0.55 -27.09
N PHE A 149 -5.32 -1.48 -27.82
CA PHE A 149 -5.92 -2.02 -29.05
C PHE A 149 -7.30 -2.64 -28.76
N LEU A 150 -7.42 -3.40 -27.67
CA LEU A 150 -8.68 -4.00 -27.20
C LEU A 150 -9.59 -3.01 -26.43
N GLY A 151 -9.26 -1.72 -26.37
CA GLY A 151 -10.12 -0.69 -25.77
C GLY A 151 -10.07 -0.60 -24.24
N LEU A 152 -9.09 -1.24 -23.59
CA LEU A 152 -8.83 -1.09 -22.16
C LEU A 152 -7.80 0.01 -21.90
N THR A 153 -7.90 0.63 -20.74
CA THR A 153 -6.98 1.67 -20.25
C THR A 153 -5.91 1.08 -19.33
N VAL A 154 -4.70 1.63 -19.42
CA VAL A 154 -3.56 1.17 -18.62
C VAL A 154 -2.95 2.34 -17.88
N GLY A 155 -2.84 2.22 -16.56
CA GLY A 155 -2.14 3.14 -15.69
C GLY A 155 -0.81 2.57 -15.22
N VAL A 156 0.10 3.45 -14.83
CA VAL A 156 1.32 3.09 -14.12
C VAL A 156 1.51 3.99 -12.90
N ILE A 157 1.98 3.41 -11.81
CA ILE A 157 2.36 4.10 -10.58
C ILE A 157 3.84 3.84 -10.26
N GLY A 158 4.50 4.86 -9.73
CA GLY A 158 5.89 4.79 -9.29
C GLY A 158 6.18 5.72 -8.11
N PRO A 159 7.42 5.68 -7.59
CA PRO A 159 7.86 6.49 -6.46
C PRO A 159 7.71 7.99 -6.67
N LEU A 160 7.83 8.75 -5.58
CA LEU A 160 7.80 10.22 -5.59
C LEU A 160 6.54 10.82 -6.22
N GLY A 161 5.42 10.08 -6.16
CA GLY A 161 4.14 10.53 -6.71
C GLY A 161 4.02 10.41 -8.24
N PHE A 162 4.93 9.71 -8.91
CA PHE A 162 4.84 9.48 -10.36
C PHE A 162 3.62 8.62 -10.70
N SER A 163 2.70 9.13 -11.52
CA SER A 163 1.60 8.35 -12.12
C SER A 163 1.31 8.80 -13.54
N ALA A 164 1.00 7.85 -14.42
CA ALA A 164 0.70 8.11 -15.82
C ALA A 164 -0.30 7.12 -16.40
N LEU A 165 -0.96 7.50 -17.49
CA LEU A 165 -1.77 6.63 -18.34
C LEU A 165 -1.03 6.36 -19.64
N TYR A 166 -1.14 5.13 -20.14
CA TYR A 166 -0.63 4.77 -21.45
C TYR A 166 -1.47 5.48 -22.52
N ASP A 167 -0.80 6.21 -23.41
CA ASP A 167 -1.44 6.95 -24.48
C ASP A 167 -0.51 6.99 -25.71
N PRO A 168 -0.84 6.26 -26.80
CA PRO A 168 0.00 6.19 -27.98
C PRO A 168 0.13 7.54 -28.71
N ASP A 169 -0.81 8.47 -28.52
CA ASP A 169 -0.78 9.80 -29.14
C ASP A 169 0.01 10.82 -28.30
N TYR A 170 0.39 10.45 -27.08
CA TYR A 170 1.24 11.26 -26.21
C TYR A 170 2.70 10.81 -26.31
N VAL A 171 3.61 11.76 -26.48
CA VAL A 171 5.06 11.53 -26.45
C VAL A 171 5.63 12.27 -25.26
N ASN A 172 6.37 11.58 -24.40
CA ASN A 172 7.00 12.19 -23.23
C ASN A 172 7.87 13.39 -23.61
N PRO A 173 7.76 14.54 -22.91
CA PRO A 173 8.65 15.66 -23.12
C PRO A 173 10.11 15.26 -22.91
N GLY A 174 10.97 15.56 -23.88
CA GLY A 174 12.39 15.19 -23.81
C GLY A 174 12.65 13.69 -23.99
N ALA A 175 11.78 12.96 -24.69
CA ALA A 175 12.02 11.57 -25.08
C ALA A 175 13.20 11.44 -26.06
N GLU A 176 14.42 11.65 -25.57
CA GLU A 176 15.64 11.03 -26.10
C GLU A 176 15.81 9.63 -25.46
N LEU A 177 14.75 8.83 -25.46
CA LEU A 177 14.75 7.53 -24.82
C LEU A 177 15.19 6.48 -25.85
N GLU A 178 16.26 5.73 -25.55
CA GLU A 178 16.69 4.58 -26.35
C GLU A 178 15.63 3.45 -26.38
N ASP A 179 14.70 3.46 -25.42
CA ASP A 179 13.64 2.44 -25.26
C ASP A 179 12.25 3.01 -25.59
N GLU A 180 11.74 2.68 -26.77
CA GLU A 180 10.41 3.09 -27.26
C GLU A 180 9.26 2.70 -26.31
N ARG A 181 9.44 1.64 -25.50
CA ARG A 181 8.42 1.17 -24.55
C ARG A 181 8.17 2.14 -23.40
N LEU A 182 9.04 3.14 -23.21
CA LEU A 182 8.92 4.13 -22.16
C LEU A 182 8.35 5.47 -22.64
N VAL A 183 8.02 5.61 -23.92
CA VAL A 183 7.75 6.92 -24.56
C VAL A 183 6.34 7.44 -24.33
N HIS A 184 5.35 6.54 -24.18
CA HIS A 184 3.93 6.86 -24.31
C HIS A 184 3.20 6.91 -22.97
N TRP A 185 3.67 7.76 -22.05
CA TRP A 185 3.14 7.86 -20.68
C TRP A 185 2.63 9.27 -20.37
N ARG A 186 1.32 9.51 -20.56
CA ARG A 186 0.69 10.79 -20.24
C ARG A 186 0.58 10.95 -18.72
N PRO A 187 1.19 11.97 -18.10
CA PRO A 187 1.07 12.20 -16.66
C PRO A 187 -0.39 12.33 -16.23
N CYS A 188 -0.72 11.73 -15.09
CA CYS A 188 -2.06 11.76 -14.52
C CYS A 188 -2.00 11.76 -12.99
N THR A 189 -3.14 12.01 -12.34
CA THR A 189 -3.27 11.86 -10.88
C THR A 189 -3.19 10.39 -10.46
N ARG A 190 -2.77 10.12 -9.23
CA ARG A 190 -2.73 8.75 -8.68
C ARG A 190 -4.11 8.06 -8.77
N GLN A 191 -5.18 8.80 -8.47
CA GLN A 191 -6.57 8.34 -8.65
C GLN A 191 -6.89 7.91 -10.08
N GLN A 192 -6.43 8.67 -11.09
CA GLN A 192 -6.66 8.30 -12.50
C GLN A 192 -5.92 7.03 -12.87
N ALA A 193 -4.69 6.82 -12.38
CA ALA A 193 -3.94 5.59 -12.63
C ALA A 193 -4.63 4.35 -12.04
N TYR A 194 -5.22 4.45 -10.84
CA TYR A 194 -6.01 3.36 -10.24
C TYR A 194 -7.39 3.18 -10.88
N LYS A 195 -7.94 4.21 -11.54
CA LYS A 195 -9.20 4.11 -12.29
C LYS A 195 -9.05 3.44 -13.66
N ALA A 196 -7.82 3.31 -14.18
CA ALA A 196 -7.57 2.55 -15.40
C ALA A 196 -8.04 1.09 -15.24
N ASP A 197 -8.32 0.37 -16.32
CA ASP A 197 -8.73 -1.05 -16.23
C ASP A 197 -7.60 -1.91 -15.64
N ILE A 198 -6.35 -1.56 -15.97
CA ILE A 198 -5.14 -2.26 -15.54
C ILE A 198 -4.15 -1.25 -14.97
N THR A 199 -3.59 -1.50 -13.79
CA THR A 199 -2.59 -0.63 -13.16
C THR A 199 -1.29 -1.39 -12.93
N TYR A 200 -0.21 -0.93 -13.55
CA TYR A 200 1.16 -1.43 -13.32
C TYR A 200 1.81 -0.64 -12.17
N GLY A 201 2.59 -1.33 -11.34
CA GLY A 201 3.31 -0.65 -10.26
C GLY A 201 4.27 -1.58 -9.54
N ILE A 202 4.93 -1.02 -8.52
CA ILE A 202 5.81 -1.77 -7.64
C ILE A 202 5.10 -2.12 -6.33
N SER A 203 5.52 -3.21 -5.69
CA SER A 203 4.95 -3.74 -4.44
C SER A 203 4.77 -2.66 -3.37
N SER A 204 5.81 -1.86 -3.14
CA SER A 204 5.86 -0.82 -2.14
C SER A 204 4.88 0.33 -2.42
N GLU A 205 4.70 0.75 -3.67
CA GLU A 205 3.79 1.85 -4.00
C GLU A 205 2.34 1.45 -3.79
N PHE A 206 1.95 0.23 -4.20
CA PHE A 206 0.61 -0.28 -3.88
C PHE A 206 0.36 -0.34 -2.37
N GLY A 207 1.35 -0.80 -1.60
CA GLY A 207 1.24 -0.87 -0.14
C GLY A 207 1.22 0.52 0.52
N PHE A 208 2.04 1.46 0.08
CA PHE A 208 2.06 2.82 0.63
C PHE A 208 0.82 3.62 0.26
N ASP A 209 0.28 3.46 -0.95
CA ASP A 209 -1.01 4.07 -1.31
C ASP A 209 -2.13 3.52 -0.42
N TYR A 210 -2.16 2.21 -0.16
CA TYR A 210 -3.11 1.61 0.79
C TYR A 210 -2.96 2.19 2.20
N LEU A 211 -1.74 2.30 2.72
CA LEU A 211 -1.49 2.89 4.04
C LEU A 211 -1.90 4.38 4.08
N ARG A 212 -1.58 5.16 3.04
CA ARG A 212 -1.98 6.58 2.92
C ARG A 212 -3.49 6.74 2.86
N ASP A 213 -4.19 5.87 2.15
CA ASP A 213 -5.66 5.87 2.07
C ASP A 213 -6.29 5.62 3.44
N ASN A 214 -5.70 4.75 4.26
CA ASN A 214 -6.16 4.51 5.65
C ASN A 214 -5.81 5.65 6.63
N MET A 215 -4.98 6.61 6.22
CA MET A 215 -4.67 7.83 6.98
C MET A 215 -5.47 9.05 6.48
N ALA A 216 -6.20 8.91 5.36
CA ALA A 216 -6.93 10.01 4.76
C ALA A 216 -8.14 10.39 5.63
N THR A 217 -8.27 11.69 5.92
CA THR A 217 -9.41 12.25 6.68
C THR A 217 -10.61 12.60 5.81
N ASP A 218 -10.44 12.59 4.48
CA ASP A 218 -11.46 12.91 3.49
C ASP A 218 -11.48 11.81 2.42
N PRO A 219 -12.64 11.16 2.18
CA PRO A 219 -12.80 10.15 1.12
C PRO A 219 -12.38 10.64 -0.28
N ALA A 220 -12.47 11.95 -0.55
CA ALA A 220 -12.04 12.52 -1.84
C ALA A 220 -10.52 12.41 -2.08
N ARG A 221 -9.73 12.10 -1.03
CA ARG A 221 -8.27 11.90 -1.11
C ARG A 221 -7.87 10.45 -1.33
N LEU A 222 -8.80 9.50 -1.24
CA LEU A 222 -8.51 8.08 -1.48
C LEU A 222 -8.06 7.90 -2.92
N VAL A 223 -6.98 7.16 -3.13
CA VAL A 223 -6.41 6.93 -4.47
C VAL A 223 -6.74 5.56 -5.02
N GLN A 224 -6.82 4.54 -4.16
CA GLN A 224 -7.19 3.19 -4.56
C GLN A 224 -8.70 3.04 -4.69
N ARG A 225 -9.09 1.95 -5.37
CA ARG A 225 -10.44 1.38 -5.37
C ARG A 225 -10.41 0.02 -4.68
N ASP A 226 -11.56 -0.63 -4.60
CA ASP A 226 -11.68 -1.99 -4.06
C ASP A 226 -10.67 -2.95 -4.71
N LEU A 227 -10.00 -3.76 -3.88
CA LEU A 227 -8.97 -4.70 -4.32
C LEU A 227 -9.62 -5.94 -4.94
N HIS A 228 -9.36 -6.18 -6.23
CA HIS A 228 -10.01 -7.25 -6.99
C HIS A 228 -9.06 -8.38 -7.39
N PHE A 229 -8.05 -8.09 -8.23
CA PHE A 229 -7.11 -9.09 -8.72
C PHE A 229 -5.71 -8.49 -8.92
N ALA A 230 -4.67 -9.26 -8.60
CA ALA A 230 -3.29 -8.86 -8.80
C ALA A 230 -2.45 -10.01 -9.37
N VAL A 231 -1.64 -9.71 -10.39
CA VAL A 231 -0.59 -10.59 -10.89
C VAL A 231 0.74 -10.07 -10.33
N ILE A 232 1.47 -10.93 -9.63
CA ILE A 232 2.76 -10.59 -9.03
C ILE A 232 3.86 -11.23 -9.88
N ASP A 233 4.64 -10.39 -10.55
CA ASP A 233 5.88 -10.79 -11.22
C ASP A 233 7.01 -10.90 -10.20
N GLU A 234 7.95 -11.84 -10.43
CA GLU A 234 9.04 -12.18 -9.50
C GLU A 234 8.53 -12.42 -8.06
N VAL A 235 7.54 -13.31 -7.94
CA VAL A 235 6.80 -13.59 -6.70
C VAL A 235 7.67 -14.02 -5.53
N ASP A 236 8.79 -14.71 -5.79
CA ASP A 236 9.77 -15.09 -4.77
C ASP A 236 10.46 -13.86 -4.19
N ASN A 237 10.86 -12.92 -5.03
CA ASN A 237 11.45 -11.67 -4.56
C ASN A 237 10.45 -10.86 -3.71
N ILE A 238 9.23 -10.69 -4.19
CA ILE A 238 8.24 -9.81 -3.53
C ILE A 238 7.64 -10.47 -2.28
N LEU A 239 7.15 -11.69 -2.37
CA LEU A 239 6.40 -12.34 -1.28
C LEU A 239 7.29 -13.11 -0.29
N ILE A 240 8.57 -13.33 -0.60
CA ILE A 240 9.51 -14.01 0.31
C ILE A 240 10.62 -13.06 0.75
N ASP A 241 11.33 -12.44 -0.18
CA ASP A 241 12.50 -11.63 0.18
C ASP A 241 12.14 -10.27 0.75
N GLU A 242 11.32 -9.49 0.04
CA GLU A 242 10.89 -8.14 0.44
C GLU A 242 9.92 -8.16 1.62
N ALA A 243 9.01 -9.13 1.65
CA ALA A 243 7.99 -9.28 2.68
C ALA A 243 8.52 -9.47 4.12
N ARG A 244 9.84 -9.66 4.30
CA ARG A 244 10.50 -9.69 5.61
C ARG A 244 10.52 -8.34 6.31
N THR A 245 10.45 -7.24 5.56
CA THR A 245 10.47 -5.89 6.12
C THR A 245 9.09 -5.25 5.96
N PRO A 246 8.44 -4.81 7.05
CA PRO A 246 7.14 -4.16 6.94
C PRO A 246 7.24 -2.83 6.20
N LEU A 247 6.18 -2.46 5.47
CA LEU A 247 6.02 -1.12 4.92
C LEU A 247 5.61 -0.16 6.03
N ILE A 248 6.41 0.89 6.24
CA ILE A 248 6.20 1.87 7.31
C ILE A 248 6.21 3.27 6.72
N ILE A 249 5.15 4.04 6.96
CA ILE A 249 5.13 5.48 6.70
C ILE A 249 5.75 6.16 7.91
N SER A 250 6.86 6.86 7.70
CA SER A 250 7.46 7.75 8.69
C SER A 250 7.47 9.18 8.15
N GLY A 251 7.33 10.14 9.06
CA GLY A 251 7.46 11.57 8.76
C GLY A 251 8.41 12.22 9.77
N PRO A 252 9.01 13.37 9.44
CA PRO A 252 9.70 14.16 10.44
C PRO A 252 8.73 14.50 11.57
N ALA A 253 9.17 14.37 12.83
CA ALA A 253 8.44 14.98 13.92
C ALA A 253 8.38 16.50 13.64
N SER A 254 7.19 17.09 13.70
CA SER A 254 7.03 18.55 13.61
C SER A 254 7.94 19.25 14.62
N GLU A 255 8.39 20.48 14.35
CA GLU A 255 9.23 21.29 15.25
C GLU A 255 8.51 21.62 16.57
N SER A 256 8.31 20.63 17.43
CA SER A 256 7.54 20.74 18.68
C SER A 256 8.42 20.80 19.92
N GLY A 257 9.74 20.94 19.76
CA GLY A 257 10.68 21.05 20.89
C GLY A 257 10.28 22.20 21.84
N LYS A 258 9.84 23.34 21.28
CA LYS A 258 9.40 24.50 22.08
C LYS A 258 8.16 24.21 22.92
N ASP A 259 7.21 23.43 22.40
CA ASP A 259 5.99 23.13 23.14
C ASP A 259 6.25 22.10 24.23
N TYR A 260 7.13 21.11 24.01
CA TYR A 260 7.60 20.24 25.09
C TYR A 260 8.26 21.03 26.23
N GLU A 261 9.14 21.99 25.90
CA GLU A 261 9.77 22.87 26.90
C GLU A 261 8.74 23.72 27.66
N ARG A 262 7.78 24.33 26.96
CA ARG A 262 6.69 25.14 27.57
C ARG A 262 5.84 24.30 28.51
N PHE A 263 5.33 23.15 28.04
CA PHE A 263 4.46 22.31 28.87
C PHE A 263 5.22 21.70 30.05
N ALA A 264 6.50 21.35 29.91
CA ALA A 264 7.35 20.96 31.04
C ALA A 264 7.42 22.07 32.11
N GLN A 265 7.52 23.34 31.70
CA GLN A 265 7.50 24.49 32.63
C GLN A 265 6.11 24.68 33.27
N TYR A 266 5.03 24.57 32.50
CA TYR A 266 3.67 24.76 33.00
C TYR A 266 3.28 23.74 34.06
N VAL A 267 3.63 22.47 33.84
CA VAL A 267 3.28 21.42 34.80
C VAL A 267 4.19 21.41 36.03
N ARG A 268 5.41 21.97 35.98
CA ARG A 268 6.44 21.80 37.02
C ARG A 268 5.99 22.02 38.45
N ASN A 269 5.09 22.99 38.66
CA ASN A 269 4.66 23.46 39.98
C ASN A 269 3.24 23.03 40.38
N LEU A 270 2.59 22.16 39.60
CA LEU A 270 1.29 21.62 39.96
C LEU A 270 1.40 20.76 41.23
N ARG A 271 0.34 20.79 42.03
CA ARG A 271 0.25 20.09 43.33
C ARG A 271 -0.67 18.88 43.21
N ARG A 272 -0.26 17.73 43.76
CA ARG A 272 -1.10 16.53 43.83
C ARG A 272 -2.33 16.82 44.69
N ASN A 273 -3.49 16.37 44.24
CA ASN A 273 -4.70 16.36 45.04
C ASN A 273 -4.57 15.31 46.16
N THR A 274 -4.95 15.70 47.37
CA THR A 274 -4.93 14.83 48.56
C THR A 274 -6.29 14.79 49.25
N ALA A 275 -7.32 15.42 48.65
CA ALA A 275 -8.69 15.33 49.11
C ALA A 275 -9.24 13.93 48.77
N ASP A 276 -10.08 13.38 49.63
CA ASP A 276 -10.80 12.14 49.36
C ASP A 276 -11.87 12.36 48.27
N GLU A 277 -12.37 11.29 47.64
CA GLU A 277 -13.34 11.37 46.52
C GLU A 277 -14.64 12.13 46.86
N GLU A 278 -14.99 12.23 48.14
CA GLU A 278 -16.19 12.93 48.63
C GLU A 278 -15.94 14.42 48.95
N GLU A 279 -14.69 14.89 48.89
CA GLU A 279 -14.29 16.26 49.22
C GLU A 279 -13.97 17.09 47.97
N GLU A 280 -14.02 18.42 48.10
CA GLU A 280 -13.57 19.31 47.03
C GLU A 280 -12.06 19.16 46.80
N ALA A 281 -11.67 18.95 45.55
CA ALA A 281 -10.27 18.74 45.18
C ALA A 281 -9.38 19.91 45.64
N ASN A 282 -8.30 19.59 46.36
CA ASN A 282 -7.38 20.58 46.93
C ASN A 282 -6.04 20.65 46.17
N GLY A 283 -5.92 19.89 45.08
CA GLY A 283 -4.77 19.86 44.19
C GLY A 283 -5.17 19.90 42.72
N HIS A 284 -4.15 20.02 41.86
CA HIS A 284 -4.28 20.26 40.43
C HIS A 284 -4.37 18.97 39.61
N TYR A 285 -3.93 17.84 40.16
CA TYR A 285 -3.95 16.56 39.46
C TYR A 285 -4.13 15.39 40.42
N ASP A 286 -4.69 14.31 39.88
CA ASP A 286 -4.82 13.00 40.51
C ASP A 286 -3.92 11.98 39.81
N ILE A 287 -3.40 11.04 40.58
CA ILE A 287 -2.64 9.88 40.07
C ILE A 287 -3.35 8.61 40.51
N ASP A 288 -3.74 7.79 39.55
CA ASP A 288 -4.15 6.42 39.80
C ASP A 288 -2.91 5.52 39.73
N GLU A 289 -2.45 5.07 40.90
CA GLU A 289 -1.27 4.22 41.04
C GLU A 289 -1.46 2.81 40.45
N LYS A 290 -2.71 2.33 40.31
CA LYS A 290 -3.00 1.01 39.73
C LYS A 290 -2.87 1.05 38.21
N SER A 291 -3.43 2.08 37.58
CA SER A 291 -3.35 2.25 36.12
C SER A 291 -2.11 3.01 35.67
N ARG A 292 -1.34 3.59 36.60
CA ARG A 292 -0.24 4.53 36.32
C ARG A 292 -0.68 5.63 35.37
N SER A 293 -1.87 6.18 35.62
CA SER A 293 -2.42 7.31 34.87
C SER A 293 -2.43 8.57 35.72
N ILE A 294 -2.38 9.72 35.06
CA ILE A 294 -2.46 11.05 35.67
C ILE A 294 -3.57 11.82 34.97
N SER A 295 -4.36 12.56 35.73
CA SER A 295 -5.44 13.41 35.20
C SER A 295 -5.47 14.74 35.94
N LEU A 296 -5.84 15.82 35.25
CA LEU A 296 -6.00 17.13 35.89
C LEU A 296 -7.37 17.21 36.57
N THR A 297 -7.40 17.90 37.71
CA THR A 297 -8.63 18.36 38.34
C THR A 297 -9.12 19.64 37.66
N ASP A 298 -10.34 20.10 37.98
CA ASP A 298 -10.83 21.40 37.50
C ASP A 298 -9.88 22.56 37.86
N MET A 299 -9.25 22.50 39.05
CA MET A 299 -8.24 23.48 39.45
C MET A 299 -6.98 23.40 38.57
N GLY A 300 -6.56 22.19 38.19
CA GLY A 300 -5.43 21.99 37.29
C GLY A 300 -5.70 22.50 35.88
N ILE A 301 -6.89 22.19 35.35
CA ILE A 301 -7.33 22.68 34.04
C ILE A 301 -7.31 24.21 34.03
N ALA A 302 -7.95 24.84 35.01
CA ALA A 302 -7.99 26.30 35.11
C ALA A 302 -6.60 26.95 35.27
N GLU A 303 -5.64 26.27 35.91
CA GLU A 303 -4.27 26.79 36.04
C GLU A 303 -3.49 26.70 34.73
N ILE A 304 -3.69 25.63 33.95
CA ILE A 304 -3.07 25.47 32.63
C ILE A 304 -3.71 26.43 31.61
N GLU A 305 -5.02 26.61 31.64
CA GLU A 305 -5.75 27.50 30.73
C GLU A 305 -5.26 28.96 30.81
N LYS A 306 -4.85 29.44 31.99
CA LYS A 306 -4.24 30.77 32.17
C LYS A 306 -2.96 30.97 31.35
N ARG A 307 -2.29 29.89 30.95
CA ARG A 307 -1.03 29.90 30.19
C ARG A 307 -1.24 29.77 28.68
N ILE A 308 -2.42 29.37 28.23
CA ILE A 308 -2.74 29.20 26.80
C ILE A 308 -2.46 30.47 25.97
N PRO A 309 -2.76 31.70 26.45
CA PRO A 309 -2.43 32.92 25.72
C PRO A 309 -0.93 33.15 25.46
N GLU A 310 -0.04 32.46 26.19
CA GLU A 310 1.42 32.49 25.94
C GLU A 310 1.84 31.66 24.72
N ILE A 311 0.98 30.74 24.29
CA ILE A 311 1.17 29.88 23.11
C ILE A 311 0.56 30.55 21.88
N ASP A 312 -0.68 31.03 22.00
CA ASP A 312 -1.42 31.71 20.93
C ASP A 312 -2.30 32.83 21.51
N VAL A 313 -2.10 34.06 21.04
CA VAL A 313 -2.76 35.27 21.57
C VAL A 313 -4.22 35.35 21.13
N ASP A 314 -4.57 34.69 20.03
CA ASP A 314 -5.94 34.64 19.50
C ASP A 314 -6.72 33.44 20.08
N ALA A 315 -6.14 32.73 21.05
CA ALA A 315 -6.76 31.59 21.68
C ALA A 315 -7.91 31.97 22.60
N GLY A 316 -9.02 31.23 22.46
CA GLY A 316 -10.13 31.28 23.41
C GLY A 316 -9.74 30.73 24.78
N ASP A 317 -10.70 30.75 25.71
CA ASP A 317 -10.44 30.46 27.13
C ASP A 317 -10.38 28.96 27.49
N SER A 318 -10.51 28.02 26.53
CA SER A 318 -10.63 26.59 26.84
C SER A 318 -9.57 25.69 26.18
N LEU A 319 -8.94 24.85 26.99
CA LEU A 319 -7.97 23.83 26.59
C LEU A 319 -8.57 22.74 25.68
N TYR A 320 -9.88 22.50 25.79
CA TYR A 320 -10.60 21.43 25.08
C TYR A 320 -11.31 21.90 23.80
N ASP A 321 -11.03 23.13 23.35
CA ASP A 321 -11.49 23.58 22.04
C ASP A 321 -10.85 22.70 20.93
N PRO A 322 -11.62 22.22 19.93
CA PRO A 322 -11.10 21.42 18.83
C PRO A 322 -9.85 21.97 18.14
N GLN A 323 -9.65 23.29 18.13
CA GLN A 323 -8.45 23.93 17.58
C GLN A 323 -7.17 23.61 18.39
N TYR A 324 -7.29 23.31 19.69
CA TYR A 324 -6.18 23.04 20.63
C TYR A 324 -6.00 21.56 20.99
N ASN A 325 -6.74 20.64 20.36
CA ASN A 325 -6.58 19.19 20.57
C ASN A 325 -5.13 18.69 20.36
N HIS A 326 -4.32 19.39 19.57
CA HIS A 326 -2.91 19.05 19.40
C HIS A 326 -2.05 19.40 20.64
N LEU A 327 -2.47 20.38 21.45
CA LEU A 327 -1.75 20.82 22.66
C LEU A 327 -1.98 19.89 23.85
N THR A 328 -3.16 19.28 23.96
CA THR A 328 -3.46 18.33 25.03
C THR A 328 -2.51 17.13 25.03
N TYR A 329 -1.97 16.77 23.86
CA TYR A 329 -0.95 15.74 23.73
C TYR A 329 0.36 16.12 24.44
N TYR A 330 0.86 17.36 24.28
CA TYR A 330 2.06 17.83 24.98
C TYR A 330 1.82 17.94 26.49
N LEU A 331 0.63 18.37 26.90
CA LEU A 331 0.24 18.45 28.30
C LEU A 331 0.23 17.08 28.98
N ASP A 332 -0.43 16.07 28.38
CA ASP A 332 -0.47 14.71 28.93
C ASP A 332 0.94 14.13 29.08
N ASN A 333 1.76 14.25 28.04
CA ASN A 333 3.14 13.79 28.08
C ASN A 333 3.98 14.52 29.13
N ALA A 334 3.82 15.84 29.30
CA ALA A 334 4.52 16.62 30.32
C ALA A 334 4.09 16.21 31.74
N LEU A 335 2.79 15.98 31.99
CA LEU A 335 2.28 15.49 33.27
C LEU A 335 2.86 14.12 33.60
N ARG A 336 2.83 13.19 32.65
CA ARG A 336 3.39 11.84 32.81
C ARG A 336 4.89 11.92 33.09
N ALA A 337 5.65 12.66 32.28
CA ALA A 337 7.09 12.84 32.45
C ALA A 337 7.43 13.43 33.83
N GLN A 338 6.72 14.47 34.28
CA GLN A 338 6.98 15.16 35.54
C GLN A 338 6.64 14.31 36.76
N TYR A 339 5.48 13.65 36.74
CA TYR A 339 4.90 13.07 37.94
C TYR A 339 4.99 11.55 38.02
N LEU A 340 4.99 10.84 36.89
CA LEU A 340 5.02 9.37 36.85
C LEU A 340 6.41 8.80 36.56
N TYR A 341 7.26 9.52 35.82
CA TYR A 341 8.61 9.09 35.49
C TYR A 341 9.63 9.83 36.34
N LYS A 342 10.42 9.09 37.12
CA LYS A 342 11.43 9.62 38.04
C LYS A 342 12.82 9.23 37.57
N ARG A 343 13.73 10.21 37.65
CA ARG A 343 15.16 10.00 37.49
C ARG A 343 15.63 8.96 38.50
N ASP A 344 16.57 8.12 38.07
CA ASP A 344 17.16 6.98 38.79
C ASP A 344 16.17 5.84 39.12
N VAL A 345 14.95 5.89 38.58
CA VAL A 345 13.97 4.80 38.67
C VAL A 345 13.60 4.31 37.27
N GLN A 346 12.96 5.16 36.46
CA GLN A 346 12.55 4.80 35.10
C GLN A 346 13.57 5.23 34.02
N TYR A 347 14.42 6.19 34.32
CA TYR A 347 15.46 6.66 33.42
C TYR A 347 16.62 7.25 34.20
N VAL A 348 17.77 7.38 33.55
CA VAL A 348 18.92 8.15 34.03
C VAL A 348 19.29 9.20 32.99
N GLU A 349 19.88 10.30 33.42
CA GLU A 349 20.43 11.33 32.53
C GLU A 349 21.96 11.24 32.58
N GLN A 350 22.58 10.97 31.43
CA GLN A 350 24.04 10.85 31.28
C GLN A 350 24.48 11.63 30.04
N GLU A 351 25.47 12.52 30.20
CA GLU A 351 26.01 13.34 29.10
C GLU A 351 24.93 14.14 28.33
N GLY A 352 23.88 14.58 29.03
CA GLY A 352 22.74 15.29 28.44
C GLY A 352 21.79 14.40 27.64
N GLN A 353 21.86 13.08 27.80
CA GLN A 353 20.95 12.11 27.17
C GLN A 353 20.13 11.34 28.21
N VAL A 354 18.84 11.19 27.92
CA VAL A 354 17.92 10.37 28.70
C VAL A 354 18.07 8.91 28.27
N ILE A 355 18.41 8.03 29.22
CA ILE A 355 18.58 6.59 29.00
C ILE A 355 17.56 5.82 29.83
N ILE A 356 16.77 4.96 29.17
CA ILE A 356 15.75 4.14 29.81
C ILE A 356 16.39 3.11 30.75
N VAL A 357 15.79 2.94 31.93
CA VAL A 357 16.08 1.83 32.84
C VAL A 357 15.00 0.77 32.65
N ASP A 358 15.41 -0.46 32.36
CA ASP A 358 14.49 -1.59 32.20
C ASP A 358 13.84 -1.96 33.56
N ASP A 359 12.51 -1.87 33.64
CA ASP A 359 11.74 -2.10 34.88
C ASP A 359 11.94 -3.52 35.48
N PHE A 360 12.33 -4.52 34.69
CA PHE A 360 12.50 -5.90 35.15
C PHE A 360 13.93 -6.23 35.55
N THR A 361 14.91 -5.70 34.83
CA THR A 361 16.32 -6.08 34.95
C THR A 361 17.20 -5.00 35.54
N GLY A 362 16.71 -3.75 35.62
CA GLY A 362 17.46 -2.57 36.05
C GLY A 362 18.57 -2.17 35.07
N ARG A 363 18.61 -2.77 33.87
CA ARG A 363 19.65 -2.49 32.88
C ARG A 363 19.34 -1.20 32.12
N LEU A 364 20.39 -0.46 31.80
CA LEU A 364 20.31 0.69 30.90
C LEU A 364 20.05 0.22 29.47
N MET A 365 19.13 0.88 28.77
CA MET A 365 18.75 0.57 27.40
C MET A 365 19.17 1.70 26.44
N PRO A 366 20.47 1.85 26.14
CA PRO A 366 20.94 2.90 25.24
C PRO A 366 20.35 2.71 23.83
N GLY A 367 19.98 3.83 23.19
CA GLY A 367 19.37 3.84 21.86
C GLY A 367 17.89 3.49 21.81
N ARG A 368 17.26 3.14 22.94
CA ARG A 368 15.80 3.02 23.03
C ARG A 368 15.19 4.33 23.52
N ARG A 369 14.05 4.70 22.92
CA ARG A 369 13.25 5.86 23.32
C ARG A 369 11.86 5.41 23.75
N TYR A 370 11.23 6.18 24.62
CA TYR A 370 9.82 6.00 24.96
C TYR A 370 8.96 6.40 23.75
N SER A 371 7.83 5.73 23.55
CA SER A 371 6.92 6.03 22.43
C SER A 371 6.10 7.29 22.68
N ASP A 372 5.39 7.72 21.64
CA ASP A 372 4.33 8.73 21.72
C ASP A 372 4.77 10.04 22.38
N GLY A 373 5.98 10.51 22.09
CA GLY A 373 6.44 11.83 22.53
C GLY A 373 6.85 11.92 23.99
N LEU A 374 6.70 10.84 24.75
CA LEU A 374 7.06 10.81 26.17
C LEU A 374 8.57 10.98 26.38
N HIS A 375 9.40 10.49 25.46
CA HIS A 375 10.85 10.62 25.58
C HIS A 375 11.28 12.09 25.45
N GLU A 376 10.73 12.80 24.47
CA GLU A 376 10.92 14.23 24.27
C GLU A 376 10.40 15.04 25.48
N ALA A 377 9.30 14.63 26.09
CA ALA A 377 8.79 15.27 27.31
C ALA A 377 9.70 15.05 28.53
N ILE A 378 10.36 13.90 28.65
CA ILE A 378 11.35 13.64 29.69
C ILE A 378 12.64 14.43 29.42
N GLU A 379 13.08 14.52 28.17
CA GLU A 379 14.21 15.37 27.77
C GLU A 379 13.94 16.85 28.09
N ALA A 380 12.74 17.35 27.84
CA ALA A 380 12.36 18.75 28.13
C ALA A 380 12.17 19.05 29.62
N LYS A 381 11.98 18.01 30.44
CA LYS A 381 11.82 18.12 31.89
C LYS A 381 13.15 18.30 32.62
N GLU A 382 14.19 17.56 32.19
CA GLU A 382 15.55 17.63 32.75
C GLU A 382 16.26 18.90 32.31
#